data_AF-A0A2V8JNV5-F1
#
_entry.id   AF-A0A2V8JNV5-F1
#
_cell.length_a   1.000
_cell.length_b   1.000
_cell.length_c   1.000
_cell.angle_alpha   90.00
_cell.angle_beta   90.00
_cell.angle_gamma   90.00
#
_symmetry.space_group_name_H-M   'P 1'
#
loop_
_entity.id
_entity.type
_entity.pdbx_description
1 polymer ?
#
loop_
_entity_poly.entity_id
_entity_poly.type
_entity_poly.pdbx_seq_one_letter_code
_entity_poly.pdbx_strand_id
1 'polypeptide(L)'
;MAEKLIGSLIYGEHELPKKSRSWKAALKVPLTIGLVLIFIGGVAYKFANFREERRVRLFIEAIQNGQYEAAYQNWDADARYTTKDFLQDWGKDGYYTKGMHDARVTDSNGKGSSVVVYVTIDSLKHPVALRVDKETLKISFSPISKYPSP
;
A
#
# COMPACT_ATOMS: atom_id res chain seq x y z
N MET A 1 -39.38 -71.06 -14.92
CA MET A 1 -39.08 -70.06 -13.85
C MET A 1 -37.58 -69.96 -13.49
N ALA A 2 -36.64 -70.50 -14.28
CA ALA A 2 -35.20 -70.45 -13.97
C ALA A 2 -34.42 -69.34 -14.70
N GLU A 3 -34.92 -68.81 -15.82
CA GLU A 3 -34.17 -67.83 -16.63
C GLU A 3 -34.16 -66.41 -16.05
N LYS A 4 -35.16 -66.04 -15.23
CA LYS A 4 -35.19 -64.71 -14.59
C LYS A 4 -34.24 -64.56 -13.40
N LEU A 5 -33.72 -65.67 -12.86
CA LEU A 5 -32.81 -65.65 -11.71
C LEU A 5 -31.33 -65.51 -12.14
N ILE A 6 -30.99 -65.87 -13.38
CA ILE A 6 -29.60 -65.79 -13.86
C ILE A 6 -29.24 -64.35 -14.27
N GLY A 7 -30.22 -63.56 -14.72
CA GLY A 7 -30.00 -62.18 -15.16
C GLY A 7 -29.71 -61.17 -14.05
N SER A 8 -30.12 -61.42 -12.80
CA SER A 8 -29.93 -60.47 -11.68
C SER A 8 -28.68 -60.73 -10.84
N LEU A 9 -27.99 -61.86 -11.05
CA LEU A 9 -26.78 -62.23 -10.30
C LEU A 9 -25.49 -61.67 -10.93
N ILE A 10 -25.55 -61.15 -12.16
CA ILE A 10 -24.38 -60.63 -12.90
C ILE A 10 -24.34 -59.09 -12.90
N TYR A 11 -25.47 -58.43 -12.64
CA TYR A 11 -25.55 -56.97 -12.45
C TYR A 11 -25.81 -56.64 -10.98
N GLY A 12 -24.98 -57.15 -10.08
CA GLY A 12 -24.82 -56.50 -8.79
C GLY A 12 -24.36 -55.07 -9.06
N GLU A 13 -24.95 -54.08 -8.38
CA GLU A 13 -24.47 -52.70 -8.43
C GLU A 13 -22.99 -52.66 -8.06
N HIS A 14 -22.13 -52.74 -9.08
CA HIS A 14 -20.71 -52.58 -8.91
C HIS A 14 -20.49 -51.09 -8.65
N GLU A 15 -20.35 -50.72 -7.38
CA GLU A 15 -19.82 -49.40 -7.02
C GLU A 15 -18.52 -49.20 -7.79
N LEU A 16 -18.54 -48.30 -8.78
CA LEU A 16 -17.36 -47.99 -9.57
C LEU A 16 -16.25 -47.56 -8.61
N PRO A 17 -15.04 -48.15 -8.68
CA PRO A 17 -13.97 -47.77 -7.77
C PRO A 17 -13.71 -46.27 -7.95
N LYS A 18 -13.95 -45.50 -6.88
CA LYS A 18 -13.73 -44.05 -6.85
C LYS A 18 -12.28 -43.82 -7.29
N LYS A 19 -12.09 -43.27 -8.49
CA LYS A 19 -10.77 -42.99 -9.07
C LYS A 19 -9.92 -42.27 -8.04
N SER A 20 -8.93 -42.97 -7.46
CA SER A 20 -8.08 -42.37 -6.44
C SER A 20 -7.35 -41.21 -7.08
N ARG A 21 -7.61 -39.99 -6.58
CA ARG A 21 -6.88 -38.82 -7.04
C ARG A 21 -5.40 -39.10 -6.77
N SER A 22 -4.60 -39.14 -7.84
CA SER A 22 -3.15 -39.23 -7.72
C SER A 22 -2.69 -38.25 -6.64
N TRP A 23 -1.94 -38.70 -5.65
CA TRP A 23 -1.44 -37.86 -4.56
C TRP A 23 -0.78 -36.56 -5.06
N LYS A 24 -0.14 -36.61 -6.24
CA LYS A 24 0.38 -35.44 -6.96
C LYS A 24 -0.73 -34.45 -7.36
N ALA A 25 -1.87 -34.93 -7.84
CA ALA A 25 -3.05 -34.11 -8.14
C ALA A 25 -3.75 -33.59 -6.88
N ALA A 26 -3.73 -34.36 -5.79
CA ALA A 26 -4.22 -33.90 -4.49
C ALA A 26 -3.37 -32.78 -3.89
N LEU A 27 -2.04 -32.80 -4.10
CA LEU A 27 -1.12 -31.75 -3.65
C LEU A 27 -1.11 -30.49 -4.53
N LYS A 28 -1.46 -30.60 -5.82
CA LYS A 28 -1.49 -29.45 -6.74
C LYS A 28 -2.44 -28.35 -6.27
N VAL A 29 -3.64 -28.72 -5.84
CA VAL A 29 -4.68 -27.77 -5.41
C VAL A 29 -4.23 -26.91 -4.22
N PRO A 30 -3.80 -27.48 -3.07
CA PRO A 30 -3.34 -26.68 -1.94
C PRO A 30 -2.08 -25.87 -2.26
N LEU A 31 -1.16 -26.40 -3.08
CA LEU A 31 0.02 -25.65 -3.52
C LEU A 31 -0.36 -24.41 -4.34
N THR A 32 -1.26 -24.56 -5.32
CA THR A 32 -1.75 -23.43 -6.12
C THR A 32 -2.46 -22.40 -5.25
N ILE A 33 -3.32 -22.84 -4.32
CA ILE A 33 -3.98 -21.93 -3.38
C ILE A 33 -2.95 -21.16 -2.54
N GLY A 34 -1.94 -21.86 -2.01
CA GLY A 34 -0.87 -21.24 -1.23
C GLY A 34 -0.12 -20.16 -2.02
N LEU A 35 0.24 -20.44 -3.27
CA LEU A 35 0.90 -19.46 -4.14
C LEU A 35 0.02 -18.24 -4.43
N VAL A 36 -1.27 -18.45 -4.68
CA VAL A 36 -2.23 -17.35 -4.90
C VAL A 36 -2.36 -16.48 -3.65
N LEU A 37 -2.43 -17.08 -2.47
CA LEU A 37 -2.51 -16.32 -1.20
C LEU A 37 -1.24 -15.51 -0.94
N ILE A 38 -0.05 -16.07 -1.21
CA ILE A 38 1.22 -15.35 -1.12
C ILE A 38 1.23 -14.16 -2.08
N PHE A 39 0.78 -14.37 -3.32
CA PHE A 39 0.71 -13.31 -4.32
C PHE A 39 -0.25 -12.18 -3.89
N ILE A 40 -1.47 -12.52 -3.46
CA ILE A 40 -2.45 -11.55 -2.97
C ILE A 40 -1.90 -10.82 -1.74
N GLY A 41 -1.29 -11.53 -0.80
CA GLY A 41 -0.67 -10.95 0.39
C GLY A 41 0.45 -9.97 0.03
N GLY A 42 1.30 -10.32 -0.93
CA GLY A 42 2.36 -9.44 -1.44
C GLY A 42 1.82 -8.18 -2.10
N VAL A 43 0.76 -8.30 -2.91
CA VAL A 43 0.09 -7.14 -3.52
C VAL A 43 -0.56 -6.26 -2.45
N ALA A 44 -1.32 -6.85 -1.53
CA ALA A 44 -1.97 -6.13 -0.43
C ALA A 44 -0.95 -5.39 0.44
N TYR A 45 0.19 -6.02 0.75
CA TYR A 45 1.29 -5.41 1.48
C TYR A 45 1.90 -4.22 0.71
N LYS A 46 2.19 -4.40 -0.59
CA LYS A 46 2.76 -3.35 -1.44
C LYS A 46 1.88 -2.10 -1.50
N PHE A 47 0.57 -2.27 -1.52
CA PHE A 47 -0.39 -1.17 -1.62
C PHE A 47 -1.02 -0.77 -0.29
N ALA A 48 -0.50 -1.25 0.84
CA ALA A 48 -1.07 -1.01 2.17
C ALA A 48 -1.17 0.49 2.54
N ASN A 49 -0.25 1.32 2.04
CA ASN A 49 -0.18 2.76 2.30
C ASN A 49 -0.52 3.62 1.06
N PHE A 50 -1.20 3.04 0.07
CA PHE A 50 -1.41 3.69 -1.23
C PHE A 50 -2.14 5.04 -1.10
N ARG A 51 -3.10 5.14 -0.18
CA ARG A 51 -3.90 6.36 0.05
C ARG A 51 -3.02 7.49 0.58
N GLU A 52 -2.17 7.20 1.54
CA GLU A 52 -1.29 8.14 2.22
C GLU A 52 -0.16 8.60 1.29
N GLU A 53 0.44 7.68 0.54
CA GLU A 53 1.43 8.06 -0.48
C GLU A 53 0.81 8.92 -1.59
N ARG A 54 -0.40 8.59 -2.04
CA ARG A 54 -1.12 9.41 -3.04
C ARG A 54 -1.38 10.81 -2.50
N ARG A 55 -1.71 10.92 -1.21
CA ARG A 55 -1.94 12.21 -0.56
C ARG A 55 -0.69 13.09 -0.55
N VAL A 56 0.47 12.51 -0.25
CA VAL A 56 1.76 13.22 -0.33
C VAL A 56 2.12 13.59 -1.76
N ARG A 57 1.86 12.71 -2.75
CA ARG A 57 2.08 13.03 -4.17
C ARG A 57 1.27 14.26 -4.61
N LEU A 58 -0.02 14.31 -4.25
CA LEU A 58 -0.88 15.46 -4.54
C LEU A 58 -0.42 16.74 -3.84
N PHE A 59 0.12 16.62 -2.62
CA PHE A 59 0.72 17.75 -1.91
C PHE A 59 1.95 18.28 -2.64
N ILE A 60 2.88 17.41 -3.04
CA ILE A 60 4.07 17.80 -3.82
C ILE A 60 3.67 18.48 -5.12
N GLU A 61 2.71 17.90 -5.85
CA GLU A 61 2.18 18.46 -7.09
C GLU A 61 1.56 19.85 -6.87
N ALA A 62 0.80 20.04 -5.80
CA ALA A 62 0.26 21.34 -5.44
C ALA A 62 1.37 22.38 -5.17
N ILE A 63 2.44 22.01 -4.46
CA ILE A 63 3.60 22.88 -4.24
C ILE A 63 4.28 23.24 -5.56
N GLN A 64 4.54 22.25 -6.42
CA GLN A 64 5.15 22.46 -7.74
C GLN A 64 4.33 23.41 -8.63
N ASN A 65 2.99 23.31 -8.54
CA ASN A 65 2.06 24.16 -9.29
C ASN A 65 1.78 25.52 -8.62
N GLY A 66 2.46 25.85 -7.51
CA GLY A 66 2.27 27.11 -6.80
C GLY A 66 0.95 27.23 -6.04
N GLN A 67 0.25 26.12 -5.83
CA GLN A 67 -1.04 26.05 -5.15
C GLN A 67 -0.87 25.95 -3.62
N TYR A 68 -0.10 26.88 -3.03
CA TYR A 68 0.32 26.82 -1.63
C TYR A 68 -0.85 26.88 -0.64
N GLU A 69 -1.89 27.64 -0.94
CA GLU A 69 -3.08 27.73 -0.06
C GLU A 69 -3.81 26.38 0.00
N ALA A 70 -4.04 25.74 -1.14
CA ALA A 70 -4.64 24.40 -1.19
C ALA A 70 -3.74 23.35 -0.52
N ALA A 71 -2.42 23.46 -0.68
CA ALA A 71 -1.47 22.59 0.02
C ALA A 71 -1.53 22.78 1.54
N TYR A 72 -1.59 24.02 2.03
CA TYR A 72 -1.70 24.36 3.45
C TYR A 72 -3.03 23.92 4.06
N GLN A 73 -4.15 24.03 3.34
CA GLN A 73 -5.44 23.50 3.78
C GLN A 73 -5.40 21.99 4.04
N ASN A 74 -4.48 21.27 3.39
CA ASN A 74 -4.28 19.83 3.57
C ASN A 74 -3.21 19.50 4.62
N TRP A 75 -2.52 20.51 5.12
CA TRP A 75 -1.58 20.41 6.22
C TRP A 75 -2.33 20.32 7.56
N ASP A 76 -1.77 19.55 8.49
CA ASP A 76 -2.22 19.50 9.88
C ASP A 76 -1.60 20.68 10.64
N ALA A 77 -2.13 21.87 10.36
CA ALA A 77 -1.69 23.09 11.03
C ALA A 77 -2.24 23.09 12.46
N ASP A 78 -1.36 22.89 13.44
CA ASP A 78 -1.68 23.21 14.82
C ASP A 78 -1.54 24.73 15.05
N ALA A 79 -1.91 25.22 16.24
CA ALA A 79 -1.86 26.65 16.55
C ALA A 79 -0.44 27.27 16.49
N ARG A 80 0.62 26.45 16.40
CA ARG A 80 2.02 26.89 16.38
C ARG A 80 2.61 26.91 14.98
N TYR A 81 2.00 26.23 14.02
CA TYR A 81 2.48 26.17 12.63
C TYR A 81 1.54 26.96 11.72
N THR A 82 1.93 28.20 11.44
CA THR A 82 1.10 29.14 10.70
C THR A 82 1.30 29.03 9.19
N THR A 83 0.44 29.68 8.41
CA THR A 83 0.62 29.81 6.95
C THR A 83 1.96 30.46 6.61
N LYS A 84 2.46 31.37 7.44
CA LYS A 84 3.77 32.00 7.21
C LYS A 84 4.90 30.98 7.33
N ASP A 85 4.86 30.14 8.35
CA ASP A 85 5.86 29.07 8.56
C ASP A 85 5.79 28.08 7.40
N PHE A 86 4.57 27.71 6.98
CA PHE A 86 4.36 26.88 5.81
C PHE A 86 4.96 27.46 4.54
N LEU A 87 4.81 28.77 4.29
CA LEU A 87 5.40 29.42 3.11
C LEU A 87 6.92 29.56 3.21
N GLN A 88 7.48 29.63 4.41
CA GLN A 88 8.93 29.59 4.61
C GLN A 88 9.52 28.21 4.27
N ASP A 89 8.76 27.14 4.53
CA ASP A 89 9.18 25.77 4.24
C ASP A 89 8.89 25.38 2.79
N TRP A 90 7.67 25.63 2.31
CA TRP A 90 7.09 25.07 1.09
C TRP A 90 6.64 26.13 0.08
N GLY A 91 6.77 27.42 0.39
CA GLY A 91 6.41 28.49 -0.54
C GLY A 91 7.37 28.58 -1.73
N LYS A 92 7.16 29.56 -2.61
CA LYS A 92 7.95 29.73 -3.84
C LYS A 92 9.46 29.74 -3.61
N ASP A 93 9.89 30.47 -2.58
CA ASP A 93 11.30 30.57 -2.19
C ASP A 93 11.61 29.75 -0.92
N GLY A 94 10.71 28.81 -0.58
CA GLY A 94 10.78 28.01 0.62
C GLY A 94 11.97 27.04 0.63
N TYR A 95 12.34 26.60 1.83
CA TYR A 95 13.49 25.72 2.04
C TYR A 95 13.40 24.43 1.20
N TYR A 96 12.25 23.75 1.21
CA TYR A 96 12.03 22.47 0.52
C TYR A 96 11.67 22.61 -0.96
N THR A 97 11.28 23.81 -1.40
CA THR A 97 10.88 24.04 -2.80
C THR A 97 12.07 24.07 -3.75
N LYS A 98 13.27 24.35 -3.22
CA LYS A 98 14.53 24.24 -3.97
C LYS A 98 14.69 22.78 -4.42
N GLY A 99 14.79 22.52 -5.72
CA GLY A 99 14.94 21.15 -6.24
C GLY A 99 13.66 20.30 -6.20
N MET A 100 12.49 20.90 -5.97
CA MET A 100 11.22 20.18 -5.88
C MET A 100 10.74 19.58 -7.21
N HIS A 101 11.31 19.98 -8.36
CA HIS A 101 10.90 19.49 -9.69
C HIS A 101 11.02 17.96 -9.83
N ASP A 102 12.03 17.36 -9.22
CA ASP A 102 12.25 15.91 -9.23
C ASP A 102 11.80 15.22 -7.93
N ALA A 103 11.04 15.94 -7.09
CA ALA A 103 10.57 15.43 -5.82
C ALA A 103 9.66 14.21 -6.02
N ARG A 104 9.96 13.14 -5.28
CA ARG A 104 9.22 11.88 -5.39
C ARG A 104 9.12 11.14 -4.07
N VAL A 105 7.99 10.46 -3.89
CA VAL A 105 7.80 9.51 -2.80
C VAL A 105 8.66 8.28 -3.05
N THR A 106 9.55 7.94 -2.12
CA THR A 106 10.51 6.84 -2.27
C THR A 106 10.27 5.68 -1.31
N ASP A 107 9.66 5.93 -0.15
CA ASP A 107 9.41 4.89 0.86
C ASP A 107 8.21 5.31 1.72
N SER A 108 7.54 4.35 2.36
CA SER A 108 6.47 4.61 3.31
C SER A 108 6.43 3.54 4.40
N ASN A 109 6.15 3.93 5.64
CA ASN A 109 6.13 3.04 6.78
C ASN A 109 4.92 3.33 7.68
N GLY A 110 4.08 2.31 7.89
CA GLY A 110 2.95 2.40 8.82
C GLY A 110 3.42 2.54 10.27
N LYS A 111 2.85 3.50 11.00
CA LYS A 111 3.13 3.81 12.40
C LYS A 111 1.82 4.10 13.15
N GLY A 112 1.23 3.06 13.74
CA GLY A 112 -0.04 3.15 14.47
C GLY A 112 -1.15 3.73 13.59
N SER A 113 -1.73 4.85 14.03
CA SER A 113 -2.77 5.62 13.34
C SER A 113 -2.27 6.48 12.17
N SER A 114 -0.99 6.39 11.81
CA SER A 114 -0.38 7.21 10.76
C SER A 114 0.53 6.40 9.83
N VAL A 115 0.94 7.01 8.74
CA VAL A 115 1.99 6.52 7.84
C VAL A 115 3.05 7.61 7.73
N VAL A 116 4.32 7.23 7.86
CA VAL A 116 5.45 8.10 7.55
C VAL A 116 5.86 7.85 6.10
N VAL A 117 5.73 8.87 5.26
CA VAL A 117 6.07 8.86 3.85
C VAL A 117 7.35 9.66 3.64
N TYR A 118 8.31 9.08 2.93
CA TYR A 118 9.60 9.69 2.66
C TYR A 118 9.61 10.29 1.25
N VAL A 119 9.91 11.58 1.19
CA VAL A 119 10.00 12.34 -0.06
C VAL A 119 11.46 12.69 -0.31
N THR A 120 12.01 12.16 -1.39
CA THR A 120 13.33 12.60 -1.86
C THR A 120 13.16 13.89 -2.65
N ILE A 121 13.99 14.88 -2.35
CA ILE A 121 14.09 16.16 -3.04
C ILE A 121 15.56 16.36 -3.37
N ASP A 122 15.90 16.66 -4.62
CA ASP A 122 17.28 16.62 -5.11
C ASP A 122 18.22 17.62 -4.42
N SER A 123 17.68 18.71 -3.88
CA SER A 123 18.45 19.68 -3.11
C SER A 123 18.86 19.18 -1.72
N LEU A 124 18.28 18.08 -1.24
CA LEU A 124 18.48 17.56 0.10
C LEU A 124 19.31 16.29 0.07
N LYS A 125 20.20 16.16 1.05
CA LYS A 125 21.00 14.94 1.24
C LYS A 125 20.15 13.75 1.69
N HIS A 126 19.08 14.00 2.44
CA HIS A 126 18.22 12.98 3.03
C HIS A 126 16.75 13.24 2.70
N PRO A 127 15.93 12.19 2.52
CA PRO A 127 14.50 12.35 2.28
C PRO A 127 13.79 13.05 3.44
N VAL A 128 12.85 13.94 3.11
CA VAL A 128 11.95 14.56 4.09
C VAL A 128 10.94 13.53 4.55
N ALA A 129 10.78 13.38 5.86
CA ALA A 129 9.79 12.50 6.46
C ALA A 129 8.49 13.25 6.74
N LEU A 130 7.43 12.93 5.99
CA LEU A 130 6.10 13.49 6.16
C LEU A 130 5.20 12.45 6.82
N ARG A 131 4.51 12.84 7.88
CA ARG A 131 3.47 12.03 8.52
C ARG A 131 2.14 12.30 7.83
N VAL A 132 1.40 11.25 7.55
CA VAL A 132 0.01 11.30 7.10
C VAL A 132 -0.86 10.57 8.11
N ASP A 133 -1.87 11.26 8.62
CA ASP A 133 -2.89 10.65 9.48
C ASP A 133 -3.83 9.76 8.65
N LYS A 134 -4.12 8.53 9.11
CA LYS A 134 -4.90 7.55 8.32
C LYS A 134 -6.38 7.90 8.22
N GLU A 135 -6.91 8.63 9.19
CA GLU A 135 -8.34 8.98 9.25
C GLU A 135 -8.60 10.26 8.45
N THR A 136 -7.83 11.31 8.74
CA THR A 136 -8.03 12.65 8.19
C THR A 136 -7.25 12.90 6.90
N LEU A 137 -6.23 12.08 6.60
CA LEU A 137 -5.28 12.29 5.49
C LEU A 137 -4.61 13.67 5.51
N LYS A 138 -4.54 14.30 6.68
CA LYS A 138 -3.77 15.52 6.90
C LYS A 138 -2.28 15.20 6.95
N ILE A 139 -1.47 16.12 6.43
CA ILE A 139 -0.02 15.97 6.33
C ILE A 139 0.66 16.86 7.37
N SER A 140 1.67 16.34 8.05
CA SER A 140 2.56 17.12 8.91
C SER A 140 3.99 16.64 8.79
N PHE A 141 4.93 17.37 9.39
CA PHE A 141 6.26 16.82 9.62
C PHE A 141 6.18 15.58 10.53
N SER A 142 6.92 14.54 10.17
CA SER A 142 7.00 13.37 11.03
C SER A 142 7.94 13.63 12.20
N PRO A 143 7.52 13.41 13.46
CA PRO A 143 8.41 13.52 14.61
C PRO A 143 9.46 12.40 14.65
N ILE A 144 9.27 11.37 13.82
CA ILE A 144 10.16 10.22 13.69
C ILE A 144 10.60 10.07 12.24
N SER A 145 11.90 9.87 12.03
CA SER A 145 12.47 9.64 10.70
C SER A 145 13.48 8.51 10.76
N LYS A 146 13.50 7.69 9.71
CA LYS A 146 14.55 6.69 9.48
C LYS A 146 15.90 7.35 9.12
N TYR A 147 15.85 8.57 8.58
CA TYR A 147 17.03 9.34 8.17
C TYR A 147 17.26 10.50 9.13
N PRO A 148 18.51 10.98 9.29
CA PRO A 148 18.78 12.23 9.99
C PRO A 148 17.99 13.38 9.38
N SER A 149 17.57 14.33 10.21
CA SER A 149 16.94 15.56 9.72
C SER A 149 17.90 16.27 8.73
N PRO A 150 17.41 16.70 7.56
CA PRO A 150 18.22 17.46 6.60
C PRO A 150 18.69 18.81 7.16
#